data_AF-A0A075VAC9-F1
#
_entry.id   AF-A0A075VAC9-F1
#
_cell.length_a   1.000
_cell.length_b   1.000
_cell.length_c   1.000
_cell.angle_alpha   90.00
_cell.angle_beta   90.00
_cell.angle_gamma   90.00
#
_symmetry.space_group_name_H-M   'P 1'
#
loop_
_entity.id
_entity.type
_entity.pdbx_description
1 polymer ?
#
loop_
_entity_poly.entity_id
_entity_poly.type
_entity_poly.pdbx_seq_one_letter_code
_entity_poly.pdbx_strand_id
1 'polypeptide(L)'
;MPTIYADVSRWRKGARDDVARAAHNAETTSWRRSLREATFDPEDHEVLFEQLRAGLRLSEAAAVVGQTTHAVYGRARWDAEFSEKLERVLAETCPAEICGTAKGARQGGHCASCRAAHRGRSVG
;
A
#
# COMPACT_ATOMS: atom_id res chain seq x y z
N MET A 1 3.51 -2.12 -34.93
CA MET A 1 3.25 -1.83 -33.50
C MET A 1 3.97 -0.54 -33.16
N PRO A 2 3.28 0.61 -33.00
CA PRO A 2 3.95 1.80 -32.49
C PRO A 2 4.48 1.50 -31.09
N THR A 3 5.75 1.82 -30.86
CA THR A 3 6.41 1.56 -29.58
C THR A 3 6.00 2.65 -28.59
N ILE A 4 5.81 2.30 -27.32
CA ILE A 4 5.41 3.27 -26.27
C ILE A 4 6.30 4.52 -26.27
N TYR A 5 7.59 4.38 -26.56
CA TYR A 5 8.54 5.48 -26.72
C TYR A 5 8.20 6.46 -27.86
N ALA A 6 7.68 5.95 -28.98
CA ALA A 6 7.25 6.78 -30.10
C ALA A 6 5.99 7.60 -29.74
N ASP A 7 5.03 7.01 -29.02
CA ASP A 7 3.79 7.69 -28.65
C ASP A 7 3.96 8.68 -27.48
N VAL A 8 4.83 8.38 -26.51
CA VAL A 8 5.28 9.36 -25.49
C VAL A 8 5.95 10.56 -26.18
N SER A 9 6.81 10.32 -27.16
CA SER A 9 7.49 11.38 -27.91
C SER A 9 6.50 12.25 -28.68
N ARG A 10 5.44 11.65 -29.25
CA ARG A 10 4.34 12.39 -29.91
C ARG A 10 3.58 13.27 -28.92
N TRP A 11 3.27 12.76 -27.73
CA TRP A 11 2.64 13.56 -26.67
C TRP A 11 3.47 14.79 -26.29
N ARG A 12 4.79 14.61 -26.10
CA ARG A 12 5.73 15.70 -25.79
C ARG A 12 5.82 16.74 -26.91
N LYS A 13 5.61 16.33 -28.17
CA LYS A 13 5.54 17.19 -29.35
C LYS A 13 4.15 17.82 -29.59
N GLY A 14 3.18 17.58 -28.71
CA GLY A 14 1.87 18.24 -28.74
C GLY A 14 0.69 17.37 -29.16
N ALA A 15 0.89 16.10 -29.51
CA ALA A 15 -0.23 15.20 -29.80
C ALA A 15 -1.11 14.99 -28.54
N ARG A 16 -2.43 14.94 -28.72
CA ARG A 16 -3.40 14.79 -27.61
C ARG A 16 -4.40 13.65 -27.81
N ASP A 17 -4.19 12.82 -28.84
CA ASP A 17 -4.99 11.62 -29.06
C ASP A 17 -4.87 10.62 -27.90
N ASP A 18 -5.82 9.69 -27.82
CA ASP A 18 -5.93 8.76 -26.70
C ASP A 18 -4.74 7.81 -26.59
N VAL A 19 -4.10 7.47 -27.72
CA VAL A 19 -2.91 6.60 -27.75
C VAL A 19 -1.71 7.31 -27.14
N ALA A 20 -1.43 8.55 -27.58
CA ALA A 20 -0.36 9.37 -27.04
C ALA A 20 -0.57 9.69 -25.55
N ARG A 21 -1.83 9.94 -25.15
CA ARG A 21 -2.20 10.18 -23.75
C ARG A 21 -2.02 8.94 -22.88
N ALA A 22 -2.46 7.77 -23.35
CA ALA A 22 -2.29 6.51 -22.64
C ALA A 22 -0.81 6.16 -22.45
N ALA A 23 0.01 6.34 -23.49
CA ALA A 23 1.45 6.11 -23.43
C ALA A 23 2.15 7.03 -22.41
N HIS A 24 1.84 8.33 -22.41
CA HIS A 24 2.38 9.28 -21.42
C HIS A 24 1.95 8.95 -19.98
N ASN A 25 0.68 8.57 -19.78
CA ASN A 25 0.17 8.18 -18.47
C ASN A 25 0.85 6.90 -17.98
N ALA A 26 1.09 5.93 -18.85
CA ALA A 26 1.81 4.71 -18.52
C ALA A 26 3.27 4.99 -18.10
N GLU A 27 3.99 5.82 -18.87
CA GLU A 27 5.36 6.25 -18.53
C GLU A 27 5.39 6.96 -17.16
N THR A 28 4.52 7.96 -16.98
CA THR A 28 4.44 8.72 -15.73
C THR A 28 4.10 7.83 -14.54
N THR A 29 3.20 6.86 -14.73
CA THR A 29 2.82 5.90 -13.69
C THR A 29 3.98 4.98 -13.34
N SER A 30 4.70 4.45 -14.34
CA SER A 30 5.87 3.60 -14.13
C SER A 30 6.99 4.35 -13.40
N TRP A 31 7.29 5.59 -13.81
CA TRP A 31 8.28 6.42 -13.14
C TRP A 31 7.91 6.72 -11.68
N ARG A 32 6.64 7.08 -11.42
CA ARG A 32 6.15 7.29 -10.04
C ARG A 32 6.21 6.02 -9.18
N ARG A 33 5.99 4.84 -9.76
CA ARG A 33 6.17 3.56 -9.05
C ARG A 33 7.63 3.32 -8.71
N SER A 34 8.53 3.51 -9.67
CA SER A 34 9.97 3.36 -9.47
C SER A 34 10.50 4.26 -8.34
N LEU A 35 10.04 5.52 -8.29
CA LEU A 35 10.38 6.42 -7.18
C LEU A 35 9.86 5.93 -5.82
N ARG A 36 8.64 5.38 -5.78
CA ARG A 36 8.06 4.85 -4.55
C ARG A 36 8.76 3.57 -4.09
N GLU A 37 9.19 2.73 -5.02
CA GLU A 37 10.01 1.55 -4.74
C GLU A 37 11.37 1.94 -4.16
N ALA A 38 11.98 3.02 -4.66
CA ALA A 38 13.25 3.51 -4.12
C ALA A 38 13.14 4.18 -2.73
N THR A 39 11.96 4.68 -2.35
CA THR A 39 11.73 5.32 -1.04
C THR A 39 11.19 4.37 0.02
N PHE A 40 10.59 3.25 -0.41
CA PHE A 40 10.09 2.19 0.48
C PHE A 40 10.45 0.87 -0.18
N ASP A 41 11.66 0.42 0.10
CA ASP A 41 12.29 -0.67 -0.61
C ASP A 41 11.97 -2.04 0.05
N PRO A 42 12.40 -3.17 -0.55
CA PRO A 42 12.13 -4.48 0.03
C PRO A 42 12.76 -4.72 1.42
N GLU A 43 13.85 -4.04 1.78
CA GLU A 43 14.46 -4.18 3.11
C GLU A 43 13.60 -3.47 4.15
N ASP A 44 13.11 -2.27 3.84
CA ASP A 44 12.13 -1.56 4.67
C ASP A 44 10.86 -2.39 4.88
N HIS A 45 10.45 -3.17 3.87
CA HIS A 45 9.29 -4.07 4.01
C HIS A 45 9.54 -5.13 5.08
N GLU A 46 10.71 -5.77 5.08
CA GLU A 46 11.03 -6.79 6.09
C GLU A 46 11.10 -6.18 7.48
N VAL A 47 11.76 -5.03 7.65
CA VAL A 47 11.81 -4.32 8.93
C VAL A 47 10.40 -3.98 9.42
N LEU A 48 9.53 -3.46 8.54
CA LEU A 48 8.13 -3.19 8.88
C LEU A 48 7.42 -4.46 9.41
N PHE A 49 7.57 -5.59 8.71
CA PHE A 49 6.92 -6.84 9.11
C PHE A 49 7.49 -7.43 10.41
N GLU A 50 8.79 -7.30 10.65
CA GLU A 50 9.41 -7.68 11.91
C GLU A 50 8.86 -6.86 13.08
N GLN A 51 8.75 -5.53 12.92
CA GLN A 51 8.20 -4.67 13.95
C GLN A 51 6.73 -4.99 14.26
N LEU A 52 5.93 -5.28 13.23
CA LEU A 52 4.55 -5.75 13.41
C LEU A 52 4.53 -7.06 14.22
N ARG A 53 5.40 -8.02 13.91
CA ARG A 53 5.49 -9.28 14.66
C ARG A 53 5.99 -9.10 16.09
N ALA A 54 6.82 -8.09 16.33
CA ALA A 54 7.24 -7.68 17.68
C ALA A 54 6.11 -7.03 18.50
N GLY A 55 4.93 -6.84 17.90
CA GLY A 55 3.73 -6.34 18.57
C GLY A 55 3.52 -4.84 18.44
N LEU A 56 4.34 -4.13 17.64
CA LEU A 56 4.10 -2.72 17.34
C LEU A 56 2.84 -2.57 16.49
N ARG A 57 2.13 -1.47 16.68
CA ARG A 57 1.00 -1.11 15.81
C ARG A 57 1.51 -0.70 14.44
N LEU A 58 0.67 -0.84 13.42
CA LEU A 58 1.04 -0.49 12.04
C LEU A 58 1.55 0.95 11.89
N SER A 59 1.00 1.90 12.63
CA SER A 59 1.48 3.29 12.63
C SER A 59 2.89 3.44 13.22
N GLU A 60 3.20 2.68 14.26
CA GLU A 60 4.51 2.71 14.94
C GLU A 60 5.55 1.99 14.09
N ALA A 61 5.21 0.80 13.59
CA ALA A 61 6.05 0.04 12.68
C ALA A 61 6.36 0.80 11.39
N ALA A 62 5.37 1.52 10.82
CA ALA A 62 5.60 2.38 9.65
C ALA A 62 6.56 3.53 9.97
N ALA A 63 6.46 4.14 11.16
CA ALA A 63 7.35 5.22 11.56
C ALA A 63 8.81 4.77 11.70
N VAL A 64 9.06 3.50 12.09
CA VAL A 64 10.43 2.94 12.20
C VAL A 64 11.16 2.96 10.85
N VAL A 65 10.44 2.71 9.75
CA VAL A 65 10.97 2.72 8.38
C VAL A 65 10.78 4.08 7.70
N GLY A 66 10.51 5.14 8.47
CA GLY A 66 10.32 6.50 7.94
C GLY A 66 9.06 6.67 7.08
N GLN A 67 8.10 5.74 7.15
CA GLN A 67 6.87 5.76 6.37
C GLN A 67 5.65 6.15 7.21
N THR A 68 4.58 6.49 6.51
CA THR A 68 3.25 6.69 7.12
C THR A 68 2.37 5.49 6.83
N THR A 69 1.34 5.27 7.67
CA THR A 69 0.32 4.24 7.40
C THR A 69 -0.33 4.42 6.02
N HIS A 70 -0.51 5.66 5.58
CA HIS A 70 -1.05 5.96 4.25
C HIS A 70 -0.09 5.55 3.12
N ALA A 71 1.22 5.71 3.31
CA ALA A 71 2.22 5.22 2.35
C ALA A 71 2.20 3.69 2.25
N VAL A 72 2.13 2.99 3.39
CA VAL A 72 2.04 1.52 3.45
C VAL A 72 0.79 1.00 2.71
N TYR A 73 -0.39 1.54 3.01
CA TYR A 73 -1.61 1.16 2.27
C TYR A 73 -1.57 1.62 0.81
N GLY A 74 -0.88 2.73 0.53
CA GLY A 74 -0.60 3.21 -0.81
C GLY A 74 0.22 2.21 -1.63
N ARG A 75 1.19 1.53 -1.01
CA ARG A 75 1.96 0.42 -1.60
C ARG A 75 1.09 -0.81 -1.83
N ALA A 76 0.39 -1.27 -0.81
CA ALA A 76 -0.51 -2.42 -0.87
C ALA A 76 -1.62 -2.30 -1.93
N ARG A 77 -1.98 -1.08 -2.35
CA ARG A 77 -2.97 -0.85 -3.42
C ARG A 77 -2.53 -1.32 -4.79
N TRP A 78 -1.23 -1.30 -5.10
CA TRP A 78 -0.71 -1.63 -6.44
C TRP A 78 0.32 -2.76 -6.44
N ASP A 79 0.88 -3.09 -5.28
CA ASP A 79 1.80 -4.21 -5.06
C ASP A 79 1.02 -5.35 -4.37
N ALA A 80 0.63 -6.35 -5.16
CA ALA A 80 -0.23 -7.44 -4.69
C ALA A 80 0.49 -8.37 -3.70
N GLU A 81 1.78 -8.64 -3.93
CA GLU A 81 2.60 -9.49 -3.06
C GLU A 81 2.78 -8.83 -1.68
N PHE A 82 3.11 -7.53 -1.68
CA PHE A 82 3.18 -6.75 -0.45
C PHE A 82 1.85 -6.74 0.30
N SER A 83 0.74 -6.56 -0.42
CA SER A 83 -0.61 -6.55 0.16
C SER A 83 -0.94 -7.86 0.86
N GLU A 84 -0.69 -9.00 0.20
CA GLU A 84 -0.94 -10.32 0.76
C GLU A 84 -0.08 -10.57 2.00
N LYS A 85 1.21 -10.22 1.95
CA LYS A 85 2.12 -10.38 3.08
C LYS A 85 1.71 -9.50 4.26
N LEU A 86 1.31 -8.25 4.02
CA LEU A 86 0.82 -7.33 5.04
C LEU A 86 -0.44 -7.89 5.73
N GLU A 87 -1.43 -8.35 4.96
CA GLU A 87 -2.66 -8.90 5.53
C GLU A 87 -2.39 -10.16 6.36
N ARG A 88 -1.49 -11.04 5.90
CA ARG A 88 -1.07 -12.22 6.66
C ARG A 88 -0.44 -11.83 8.00
N VAL A 89 0.53 -10.92 8.00
CA VAL A 89 1.20 -10.48 9.24
C VAL A 89 0.21 -9.81 10.19
N LEU A 90 -0.69 -8.96 9.68
CA LEU A 90 -1.73 -8.32 10.51
C LEU A 90 -2.74 -9.31 11.09
N ALA A 91 -2.99 -10.44 10.41
CA ALA A 91 -3.81 -11.52 10.93
C ALA A 91 -3.06 -12.31 12.02
N GLU A 92 -1.78 -12.64 11.81
CA GLU A 92 -0.91 -13.32 12.77
C GLU A 92 -0.79 -12.54 14.09
N THR A 93 -0.65 -11.22 14.01
CA THR A 93 -0.42 -10.35 15.18
C THR A 93 -1.71 -9.82 15.80
N CYS A 94 -2.87 -10.21 15.25
CA CYS A 94 -4.15 -9.77 15.78
C CYS A 94 -4.43 -10.42 17.14
N PRO A 95 -4.82 -9.66 18.17
CA PRO A 95 -5.19 -10.24 19.46
C PRO A 95 -6.46 -11.10 19.29
N ALA A 96 -6.29 -12.42 19.32
CA ALA A 96 -7.32 -13.40 19.00
C ALA A 96 -8.58 -13.26 19.88
N GLU A 97 -8.40 -12.96 21.16
CA GLU A 97 -9.50 -12.86 22.15
C GLU A 97 -10.53 -11.76 21.84
N ILE A 98 -10.12 -10.73 21.11
CA ILE A 98 -10.96 -9.57 20.78
C ILE A 98 -10.99 -9.28 19.27
N CYS A 99 -10.46 -10.21 18.47
CA CYS A 99 -10.43 -10.11 17.01
C CYS A 99 -11.86 -9.98 16.44
N GLY A 100 -12.04 -9.16 15.41
CA GLY A 100 -13.35 -8.93 14.80
C GLY A 100 -14.32 -8.10 15.64
N THR A 101 -13.86 -7.49 16.73
CA THR A 101 -14.67 -6.56 17.54
C THR A 101 -14.16 -5.12 17.39
N ALA A 102 -15.02 -4.14 17.65
CA ALA A 102 -14.61 -2.74 17.68
C ALA A 102 -13.56 -2.45 18.79
N LYS A 103 -13.57 -3.23 19.88
CA LYS A 103 -12.56 -3.14 20.94
C LYS A 103 -11.20 -3.63 20.43
N GLY A 104 -11.15 -4.77 19.73
CA GLY A 104 -9.95 -5.27 19.08
C GLY A 104 -9.39 -4.28 18.06
N ALA A 105 -10.25 -3.67 17.25
CA ALA A 105 -9.85 -2.64 16.29
C ALA A 105 -9.20 -1.41 16.97
N ARG A 106 -9.71 -0.98 18.12
CA ARG A 106 -9.16 0.16 18.89
C ARG A 106 -7.86 -0.17 19.63
N GLN A 107 -7.65 -1.42 19.99
CA GLN A 107 -6.46 -1.85 20.74
C GLN A 107 -5.24 -2.16 19.87
N GLY A 108 -5.39 -2.14 18.54
CA GLY A 108 -4.30 -2.36 17.59
C GLY A 108 -4.58 -3.48 16.56
N GLY A 109 -5.73 -4.13 16.64
CA GLY A 109 -6.16 -5.11 15.64
C GLY A 109 -6.43 -4.44 14.29
N HIS A 110 -5.55 -4.65 13.32
CA HIS A 110 -5.68 -4.08 11.96
C HIS A 110 -5.99 -5.12 10.89
N CYS A 111 -6.24 -6.38 11.27
CA CYS A 111 -6.69 -7.42 10.34
C CYS A 111 -8.03 -7.05 9.68
N ALA A 112 -8.36 -7.73 8.58
CA ALA A 112 -9.60 -7.51 7.82
C ALA A 112 -10.86 -7.51 8.71
N SER A 113 -11.00 -8.48 9.62
CA SER A 113 -12.15 -8.59 10.53
C SER A 113 -12.26 -7.42 11.50
N CYS A 114 -11.16 -7.00 12.13
CA CYS A 114 -11.15 -5.84 13.03
C CYS A 114 -11.46 -4.54 12.28
N ARG A 115 -10.93 -4.36 11.07
CA ARG A 115 -11.25 -3.18 10.23
C ARG A 115 -12.72 -3.18 9.80
N ALA A 116 -13.29 -4.33 9.46
CA ALA A 116 -14.71 -4.46 9.15
C ALA A 116 -15.59 -4.09 10.36
N ALA A 117 -15.25 -4.59 11.55
CA ALA A 117 -15.96 -4.27 12.80
C ALA A 117 -15.89 -2.78 13.17
N HIS A 118 -14.77 -2.11 12.88
CA HIS A 118 -14.66 -0.66 13.08
C HIS A 118 -15.57 0.12 12.13
N ARG A 119 -15.65 -0.29 10.86
CA ARG A 119 -16.52 0.36 9.84
C ARG A 119 -18.01 0.08 10.07
N GLY A 120 -18.36 -1.09 10.58
CA GLY A 120 -19.75 -1.42 10.93
C GLY A 120 -20.32 -0.59 12.08
N ARG A 121 -19.46 0.06 12.89
CA ARG A 121 -19.86 0.86 14.05
C ARG A 121 -20.07 2.35 13.74
N SER A 122 -19.84 2.79 12.50
CA SER A 122 -20.09 4.19 12.08
C SER A 122 -21.54 4.44 11.63
N VAL A 123 -22.44 3.48 11.84
CA VAL A 123 -23.89 3.62 11.66
C VAL A 123 -24.53 3.35 13.02
N GLY A 124 -24.69 4.40 13.82
CA GLY A 124 -25.23 4.33 15.18
C GLY A 124 -25.30 5.72 15.78
#